data_AF-A0A6F8ZXB9-F1
#
_entry.id   AF-A0A6F8ZXB9-F1
#
_cell.length_a   1.000
_cell.length_b   1.000
_cell.length_c   1.000
_cell.angle_alpha   90.00
_cell.angle_beta   90.00
_cell.angle_gamma   90.00
#
_symmetry.space_group_name_H-M   'P 1'
#
loop_
_entity.id
_entity.type
_entity.pdbx_description
1 polymer ?
#
loop_
_entity_poly.entity_id
_entity_poly.type
_entity_poly.pdbx_seq_one_letter_code
_entity_poly.pdbx_strand_id
1 'polypeptide(L)'
;MVAYQNDHFIDLSNRDNGPEGMEPDGIIESNWNEIVDSFDEMALRETLLRGIYAYGFEKPSAIQQRAILPCIKGYDVIAQAQSGTGKTATFAISILQQIDIELKGTQALVLAPTRELAQQAGCTNIKLP
;
A
#
# COMPACT_ATOMS: atom_id res chain seq x y z
N MET A 1 -7.00 10.10 0.64
CA MET A 1 -7.04 9.44 -0.68
C MET A 1 -7.26 7.95 -0.48
N VAL A 2 -8.02 7.27 -1.33
CA VAL A 2 -8.38 5.85 -1.14
C VAL A 2 -7.91 5.04 -2.34
N ALA A 3 -7.06 4.05 -2.11
CA ALA A 3 -6.64 3.05 -3.09
C ALA A 3 -7.35 1.72 -2.78
N TYR A 4 -8.21 1.26 -3.67
CA TYR A 4 -9.03 0.05 -3.48
C TYR A 4 -8.65 -1.02 -4.51
N GLN A 5 -8.55 -2.28 -4.07
CA GLN A 5 -8.43 -3.47 -4.94
C GLN A 5 -9.72 -4.31 -4.83
N ASN A 6 -10.58 -4.26 -5.85
CA ASN A 6 -11.82 -5.04 -5.94
C ASN A 6 -11.56 -6.34 -6.72
N ASP A 7 -11.49 -7.46 -6.00
CA ASP A 7 -11.44 -8.80 -6.62
C ASP A 7 -12.84 -9.45 -6.72
N HIS A 8 -13.92 -8.69 -6.49
CA HIS A 8 -15.29 -9.15 -6.76
C HIS A 8 -15.92 -8.38 -7.91
N PHE A 9 -16.17 -9.10 -9.00
CA PHE A 9 -17.28 -8.83 -9.91
C PHE A 9 -18.56 -8.80 -9.06
N ILE A 10 -19.08 -7.61 -8.77
CA ILE A 10 -20.32 -7.45 -8.02
C ILE A 10 -21.46 -7.73 -9.01
N ASP A 11 -22.11 -8.88 -8.87
CA ASP A 11 -23.41 -9.14 -9.51
C ASP A 11 -24.44 -8.18 -8.87
N LEU A 12 -24.92 -7.22 -9.67
CA LEU A 12 -25.79 -6.11 -9.24
C LEU A 12 -27.24 -6.56 -8.91
N SER A 13 -27.48 -7.84 -8.65
CA SER A 13 -28.85 -8.38 -8.67
C SER A 13 -29.60 -8.40 -7.33
N ASN A 14 -29.07 -7.89 -6.21
CA ASN A 14 -29.83 -7.85 -4.95
C ASN A 14 -29.39 -6.70 -4.03
N ARG A 15 -30.14 -5.58 -4.04
CA ARG A 15 -30.06 -4.52 -3.02
C ARG A 15 -31.36 -4.53 -2.22
N ASP A 16 -31.27 -4.94 -0.96
CA ASP A 16 -32.27 -4.59 0.07
C ASP A 16 -31.69 -3.47 0.96
N ASN A 17 -32.58 -2.61 1.46
CA ASN A 17 -32.33 -1.20 1.69
C ASN A 17 -31.56 -0.87 2.99
N GLY A 18 -30.41 -0.20 2.86
CA GLY A 18 -29.64 0.42 3.96
C GLY A 18 -29.83 1.95 4.02
N PRO A 19 -29.48 2.60 5.15
CA PRO A 19 -29.75 4.02 5.38
C PRO A 19 -28.97 4.94 4.43
N GLU A 20 -29.65 6.01 4.01
CA GLU A 20 -29.21 6.95 2.98
C GLU A 20 -27.87 7.60 3.34
N GLY A 21 -26.86 7.41 2.47
CA GLY A 21 -25.51 7.96 2.64
C GLY A 21 -24.43 6.97 3.10
N MET A 22 -24.78 5.71 3.38
CA MET A 22 -23.81 4.66 3.67
C MET A 22 -24.13 3.44 2.80
N GLU A 23 -23.30 3.18 1.77
CA GLU A 23 -23.46 1.95 0.98
C GLU A 23 -23.30 0.74 1.92
N PRO A 24 -24.21 -0.26 1.86
CA PRO A 24 -24.36 -1.30 2.88
C PRO A 24 -23.13 -2.22 3.05
N ASP A 25 -22.18 -2.19 2.12
CA ASP A 25 -21.03 -3.09 2.10
C ASP A 25 -19.73 -2.49 2.68
N GLY A 26 -19.75 -1.23 3.16
CA GLY A 26 -18.53 -0.56 3.63
C GLY A 26 -17.46 -0.43 2.54
N ILE A 27 -17.89 -0.45 1.27
CA ILE A 27 -17.03 -0.32 0.10
C ILE A 27 -16.63 1.14 -0.01
N ILE A 28 -15.32 1.40 0.11
CA ILE A 28 -14.78 2.75 -0.06
C ILE A 28 -14.47 2.94 -1.55
N GLU A 29 -15.09 3.93 -2.18
CA GLU A 29 -14.78 4.27 -3.57
C GLU A 29 -13.36 4.85 -3.70
N SER A 30 -12.60 4.35 -4.68
CA SER A 30 -11.26 4.87 -4.96
C SER A 30 -11.35 6.25 -5.59
N ASN A 31 -10.70 7.24 -4.99
CA ASN A 31 -10.62 8.60 -5.53
C ASN A 31 -9.29 8.87 -6.28
N TRP A 32 -8.55 7.81 -6.61
CA TRP A 32 -7.27 7.86 -7.29
C TRP A 32 -7.21 6.87 -8.45
N ASN A 33 -7.07 7.39 -9.66
CA ASN A 33 -7.11 6.62 -10.90
C ASN A 33 -5.73 6.51 -11.59
N GLU A 34 -4.67 7.11 -11.03
CA GLU A 34 -3.32 6.91 -11.59
C GLU A 34 -2.83 5.51 -11.22
N ILE A 35 -2.52 4.73 -12.25
CA ILE A 35 -1.98 3.38 -12.14
C ILE A 35 -0.60 3.41 -12.78
N VAL A 36 0.40 2.89 -12.07
CA VAL A 36 1.77 2.81 -12.55
C VAL A 36 2.18 1.34 -12.63
N ASP A 37 2.45 0.84 -13.83
CA ASP A 37 2.69 -0.58 -14.09
C ASP A 37 4.14 -1.03 -13.82
N SER A 38 5.06 -0.08 -13.59
CA SER A 38 6.47 -0.34 -13.31
C SER A 38 7.00 0.46 -12.11
N PHE A 39 7.89 -0.15 -11.32
CA PHE A 39 8.55 0.57 -10.22
C PHE A 39 9.46 1.71 -10.71
N ASP A 40 10.01 1.59 -11.92
CA ASP A 40 10.84 2.62 -12.55
C ASP A 40 10.06 3.92 -12.81
N GLU A 41 8.77 3.82 -13.11
CA GLU A 41 7.89 4.97 -13.38
C GLU A 41 7.41 5.67 -12.10
N MET A 42 7.65 5.07 -10.92
CA MET A 42 7.23 5.62 -9.62
C MET A 42 8.23 6.63 -9.04
N ALA A 43 9.29 6.99 -9.77
CA ALA A 43 10.34 7.92 -9.35
C ALA A 43 10.98 7.57 -7.99
N LEU A 44 11.21 6.27 -7.77
CA LEU A 44 11.85 5.75 -6.56
C LEU A 44 13.35 6.04 -6.55
N ARG A 45 13.95 6.11 -5.36
CA ARG A 45 15.42 6.17 -5.21
C ARG A 45 16.05 4.90 -5.80
N GLU A 46 17.14 5.04 -6.54
CA GLU A 46 17.81 3.89 -7.18
C GLU A 46 18.21 2.79 -6.19
N THR A 47 18.61 3.16 -4.97
CA THR A 47 18.96 2.21 -3.91
C THR A 47 17.76 1.38 -3.47
N LEU A 48 16.58 1.99 -3.38
CA LEU A 48 15.33 1.31 -3.05
C LEU A 48 14.88 0.43 -4.20
N LEU A 49 14.95 0.93 -5.44
CA LEU A 49 14.60 0.18 -6.65
C LEU A 49 15.44 -1.10 -6.78
N ARG A 50 16.76 -1.02 -6.56
CA ARG A 50 17.64 -2.20 -6.52
C ARG A 50 17.25 -3.18 -5.42
N GLY A 51 16.86 -2.69 -4.24
CA GLY A 51 16.36 -3.52 -3.14
C GLY A 51 15.07 -4.27 -3.49
N ILE A 52 14.15 -3.61 -4.17
CA ILE A 52 12.88 -4.19 -4.65
C ILE A 52 13.16 -5.34 -5.63
N TYR A 53 13.99 -5.10 -6.64
CA TYR A 53 14.38 -6.13 -7.60
C TYR A 53 15.18 -7.28 -6.96
N ALA A 54 16.09 -6.97 -6.02
CA ALA A 54 16.85 -7.99 -5.28
C ALA A 54 15.96 -8.87 -4.39
N TYR A 55 14.84 -8.35 -3.90
CA TYR A 55 13.84 -9.11 -3.17
C TYR A 55 13.02 -10.03 -4.09
N GLY A 56 13.09 -9.84 -5.40
CA GLY A 56 12.36 -10.63 -6.40
C GLY A 56 11.03 -10.01 -6.83
N PHE A 57 10.79 -8.73 -6.55
CA PHE A 57 9.65 -8.01 -7.10
C PHE A 57 9.98 -7.50 -8.51
N GLU A 58 9.37 -8.11 -9.53
CA GLU A 58 9.52 -7.66 -10.93
C GLU A 58 8.40 -6.70 -11.33
N LYS A 59 7.14 -7.04 -11.02
CA LYS A 59 5.97 -6.24 -11.36
C LYS A 59 5.18 -5.84 -10.11
N PRO A 60 4.80 -4.57 -9.94
CA PRO A 60 3.96 -4.14 -8.82
C PRO A 60 2.58 -4.79 -8.88
N SER A 61 2.08 -5.23 -7.72
CA SER A 61 0.71 -5.72 -7.59
C SER A 61 -0.30 -4.58 -7.74
N ALA A 62 -1.54 -4.88 -8.10
CA ALA A 62 -2.53 -3.84 -8.42
C ALA A 62 -2.85 -2.87 -7.25
N ILE A 63 -2.61 -3.26 -5.98
CA ILE A 63 -2.63 -2.32 -4.85
C ILE A 63 -1.36 -1.47 -4.76
N GLN A 64 -0.18 -2.02 -5.06
CA GLN A 64 1.08 -1.29 -5.11
C GLN A 64 1.07 -0.20 -6.19
N GLN A 65 0.55 -0.54 -7.37
CA GLN A 65 0.44 0.39 -8.51
C GLN A 65 -0.37 1.66 -8.19
N ARG A 66 -1.38 1.54 -7.32
CA ARG A 66 -2.28 2.63 -6.94
C ARG A 66 -1.88 3.34 -5.65
N ALA A 67 -1.29 2.61 -4.69
CA ALA A 67 -1.01 3.16 -3.37
C ALA A 67 0.40 3.75 -3.25
N ILE A 68 1.41 3.25 -3.99
CA ILE A 68 2.80 3.72 -3.84
C ILE A 68 2.93 5.19 -4.25
N LEU A 69 2.51 5.55 -5.46
CA LEU A 69 2.66 6.91 -5.99
C LEU A 69 2.09 8.01 -5.06
N PRO A 70 0.85 7.90 -4.57
CA PRO A 70 0.30 8.91 -3.67
C PRO A 70 0.92 8.90 -2.28
N CYS A 71 1.36 7.75 -1.76
CA CYS A 71 2.15 7.70 -0.54
C CYS A 71 3.47 8.47 -0.72
N ILE A 72 4.14 8.34 -1.86
CA ILE A 72 5.39 9.07 -2.15
C ILE A 72 5.14 10.58 -2.28
N LYS A 73 4.01 10.97 -2.87
CA LYS A 73 3.59 12.38 -2.95
C LYS A 73 3.22 12.99 -1.58
N GLY A 74 3.19 12.19 -0.50
CA GLY A 74 2.88 12.66 0.86
C GLY A 74 1.39 12.84 1.12
N TYR A 75 0.52 12.21 0.32
CA TYR A 75 -0.91 12.21 0.58
C TYR A 75 -1.28 11.15 1.62
N ASP A 76 -2.33 11.42 2.40
CA ASP A 76 -2.93 10.40 3.26
C ASP A 76 -3.62 9.34 2.40
N VAL A 77 -3.18 8.09 2.52
CA VAL A 77 -3.69 6.95 1.73
C VAL A 77 -4.39 5.95 2.62
N ILE A 78 -5.64 5.64 2.29
CA ILE A 78 -6.42 4.52 2.82
C ILE A 78 -6.36 3.42 1.77
N ALA A 79 -5.63 2.33 2.08
CA ALA A 79 -5.48 1.20 1.19
C ALA A 79 -6.31 0.01 1.67
N GLN A 80 -7.33 -0.37 0.91
CA GLN A 80 -8.16 -1.55 1.20
C GLN A 80 -7.88 -2.66 0.17
N ALA A 81 -7.38 -3.80 0.65
CA ALA A 81 -7.13 -4.97 -0.18
C ALA A 81 -7.15 -6.26 0.66
N GLN A 82 -7.29 -7.42 0.03
CA GLN A 82 -7.29 -8.74 0.69
C GLN A 82 -5.89 -9.17 1.18
N SER A 83 -5.77 -10.02 2.21
CA SER A 83 -4.47 -10.55 2.66
C SER A 83 -3.68 -11.20 1.50
N GLY A 84 -2.36 -11.07 1.50
CA GLY A 84 -1.50 -11.62 0.44
C GLY A 84 -1.34 -10.74 -0.81
N THR A 85 -2.03 -9.60 -0.93
CA THR A 85 -1.95 -8.71 -2.12
C THR A 85 -0.73 -7.79 -2.16
N GLY A 86 0.21 -7.92 -1.22
CA GLY A 86 1.45 -7.11 -1.21
C GLY A 86 1.36 -5.76 -0.48
N LYS A 87 0.30 -5.52 0.31
CA LYS A 87 0.15 -4.31 1.17
C LYS A 87 1.37 -4.06 2.05
N THR A 88 1.99 -5.13 2.56
CA THR A 88 3.17 -5.04 3.43
C THR A 88 4.33 -4.36 2.71
N ALA A 89 4.63 -4.81 1.50
CA ALA A 89 5.66 -4.20 0.67
C ALA A 89 5.27 -2.77 0.26
N THR A 90 4.00 -2.49 -0.02
CA THR A 90 3.54 -1.12 -0.32
C THR A 90 3.91 -0.13 0.78
N PHE A 91 3.58 -0.44 2.05
CA PHE A 91 3.92 0.46 3.16
C PHE A 91 5.43 0.56 3.34
N ALA A 92 6.16 -0.57 3.23
CA ALA A 92 7.59 -0.60 3.47
C ALA A 92 8.34 0.25 2.43
N ILE A 93 8.00 0.11 1.14
CA ILE A 93 8.54 0.91 0.05
C ILE A 93 8.22 2.39 0.26
N SER A 94 6.97 2.71 0.63
CA SER A 94 6.53 4.08 0.87
C SER A 94 7.31 4.75 2.00
N ILE A 95 7.52 4.03 3.11
CA ILE A 95 8.29 4.51 4.25
C ILE A 95 9.77 4.67 3.88
N LEU A 96 10.39 3.67 3.25
CA LEU A 96 11.80 3.72 2.85
C LEU A 96 12.10 4.85 1.86
N GLN A 97 11.16 5.18 0.98
CA GLN A 97 11.29 6.29 0.05
C GLN A 97 11.29 7.66 0.77
N GLN A 98 10.53 7.78 1.86
CA GLN A 98 10.42 9.02 2.64
C GLN A 98 11.49 9.13 3.74
N ILE A 99 12.10 8.03 4.17
CA ILE A 99 13.13 8.03 5.21
C ILE A 99 14.35 8.86 4.77
N ASP A 100 14.85 9.65 5.71
CA ASP A 100 16.15 10.32 5.63
C ASP A 100 17.20 9.46 6.34
N ILE A 101 18.22 9.02 5.61
CA ILE A 101 19.28 8.17 6.15
C ILE A 101 20.27 8.93 7.05
N GLU A 102 20.31 10.26 6.97
CA GLU A 102 21.23 11.07 7.77
C GLU A 102 20.67 11.32 9.19
N LEU A 103 19.34 11.38 9.32
CA LEU A 103 18.68 11.66 10.59
C LEU A 103 18.49 10.38 11.41
N LYS A 104 19.36 10.19 12.42
CA LYS A 104 19.29 9.06 13.37
C LYS A 104 18.20 9.26 14.43
N GLY A 105 16.95 9.07 14.03
CA GLY A 105 15.78 9.14 14.91
C GLY A 105 14.59 8.36 14.33
N THR A 106 13.53 8.17 15.12
CA THR A 106 12.31 7.51 14.65
C THR A 106 11.56 8.43 13.68
N GLN A 107 11.47 8.02 12.41
CA GLN A 107 10.83 8.81 11.34
C GLN A 107 9.47 8.25 10.89
N ALA A 108 9.20 6.98 11.17
CA ALA A 108 7.96 6.32 10.79
C ALA A 108 7.45 5.45 11.93
N LEU A 109 6.13 5.44 12.12
CA LEU A 109 5.44 4.61 13.08
C LEU A 109 4.39 3.78 12.36
N VAL A 110 4.52 2.45 12.45
CA VAL A 110 3.53 1.50 11.91
C VAL A 110 2.75 0.91 13.07
N LEU A 111 1.44 1.09 13.06
CA LEU A 111 0.53 0.52 14.06
C LEU A 111 -0.08 -0.76 13.48
N ALA A 112 -0.02 -1.84 14.24
CA ALA A 112 -0.65 -3.11 13.90
C ALA A 112 -1.60 -3.55 15.02
N PRO A 113 -2.75 -4.16 14.68
CA PRO A 113 -3.78 -4.52 15.65
C PRO A 113 -3.37 -5.69 16.56
N THR A 114 -2.41 -6.53 16.15
CA THR A 114 -1.91 -7.66 16.95
C THR A 114 -0.38 -7.71 16.95
N ARG A 115 0.21 -8.27 18.02
CA ARG A 115 1.67 -8.38 18.17
C ARG A 115 2.30 -9.25 17.09
N GLU A 116 1.59 -10.27 16.63
CA GLU A 116 2.03 -11.21 15.60
C GLU A 116 2.11 -10.51 14.23
N LEU A 117 1.16 -9.63 13.91
CA LEU A 117 1.21 -8.81 12.71
C LEU A 117 2.29 -7.73 12.81
N ALA A 118 2.48 -7.14 13.99
CA ALA A 118 3.58 -6.21 14.22
C ALA A 118 4.94 -6.90 14.02
N GLN A 119 5.08 -8.15 14.48
CA GLN A 119 6.26 -8.96 14.23
C GLN A 119 6.40 -9.33 12.76
N GLN A 120 5.33 -9.66 12.02
CA GLN A 120 5.46 -9.90 10.58
C GLN A 120 5.89 -8.65 9.82
N ALA A 121 5.32 -7.49 10.15
CA ALA A 121 5.74 -6.21 9.57
C ALA A 121 7.20 -5.87 9.93
N GLY A 122 7.61 -6.06 11.18
CA GLY A 122 8.98 -5.78 11.65
C GLY A 122 10.02 -6.83 11.26
N CYS A 123 9.62 -8.09 11.14
CA CYS A 123 10.46 -9.25 10.78
C CYS A 123 10.51 -9.47 9.26
N THR A 124 9.75 -8.68 8.48
CA THR A 124 10.07 -8.45 7.06
C THR A 124 11.36 -7.64 7.00
N ASN A 125 12.46 -8.33 7.31
CA ASN A 125 13.88 -8.02 7.31
C ASN A 125 14.29 -6.74 6.54
N ILE A 126 13.89 -5.56 7.04
CA ILE A 126 14.53 -4.28 6.70
C ILE A 126 15.85 -4.25 7.47
N LYS A 127 16.75 -5.15 7.11
CA LYS A 127 18.14 -5.12 7.53
C LYS A 127 18.81 -4.11 6.62
N LEU A 128 18.66 -2.83 6.98
CA LEU A 128 19.49 -1.78 6.42
C LEU A 128 20.95 -2.18 6.65
N PRO A 129 21.81 -2.16 5.60
CA PRO A 129 23.25 -2.31 5.79
C PRO A 129 23.82 -1.21 6.68
#